data_AF-A0A9Q0X2F1-F1
#
_entry.id   AF-A0A9Q0X2F1-F1
#
_cell.length_a   1.000
_cell.length_b   1.000
_cell.length_c   1.000
_cell.angle_alpha   90.00
_cell.angle_beta   90.00
_cell.angle_gamma   90.00
#
_symmetry.space_group_name_H-M   'P 1'
#
loop_
_entity.id
_entity.type
_entity.pdbx_description
1 polymer ?
#
loop_
_entity_poly.entity_id
_entity_poly.type
_entity_poly.pdbx_seq_one_letter_code
_entity_poly.pdbx_strand_id
1 'polypeptide(L)'
;MSGESESQPAGLRKPKMMLSVFFRDARLVFKKDELGSEIIRIALPAAMALAADPVASLIDTAFIGRLGPVEIAAVGVAIAIFNQASKVTIFPLVSITTSFVAEEDTLNRNTKIEAEKTEDLKKDAKSGEAKEPLPDDEMLDNMEKVSDTNSGKNIENKESVSEDDCKTIKVSSSTHTDTKSVNPKQKKERRHFPSASTALIVGGILGLLQAIFLIIGARPLLHIMGVKSGSAMLNPARKYLTLRALGSPAVLLSLAMQGVFRGFKDTKTPLYATVIGDLTNIILDPIFIFVCRWGVSGAAIAHVLSQYLISVILLWRLMKKVDLLPPSVKDLQFSRFLKNGFLLLARVIAATICVTLAASRAARLGSTAMAAFQICLQVWLTSSLLADGLAVAGQAIIACAIADKDYQKATAAATRVLQMSFILGLGLAVVVGLGLHFGDIIFSKDLTVLHFIAIGIPFVAGTQPINAIAFVFDGVNFGASDFAYSSYSMVLVAIASIAAIVVLSKTGGFVGIWVALTIFMGLRTFAGVWRMGTGTGPWRFLRGRLLP
;
A
#
# COMPACT_ATOMS: atom_id res chain seq x y z
N MET A 1 15.37 -7.02 68.77
CA MET A 1 16.66 -6.58 68.19
C MET A 1 17.11 -7.68 67.25
N SER A 2 16.66 -7.70 66.00
CA SER A 2 17.18 -6.93 64.85
C SER A 2 18.58 -7.39 64.41
N GLY A 3 18.62 -8.19 63.35
CA GLY A 3 19.80 -8.49 62.55
C GLY A 3 19.30 -8.72 61.13
N GLU A 4 19.36 -7.66 60.32
CA GLU A 4 18.74 -7.50 59.02
C GLU A 4 19.33 -8.45 57.97
N SER A 5 18.44 -9.04 57.16
CA SER A 5 18.79 -9.59 55.85
C SER A 5 18.73 -8.44 54.84
N GLU A 6 19.88 -7.87 54.50
CA GLU A 6 19.97 -6.92 53.39
C GLU A 6 19.73 -7.67 52.07
N SER A 7 18.46 -7.65 51.66
CA SER A 7 18.04 -7.81 50.27
C SER A 7 18.74 -6.75 49.42
N GLN A 8 19.63 -7.19 48.53
CA GLN A 8 20.20 -6.31 47.50
C GLN A 8 19.06 -5.69 46.68
N PRO A 9 19.03 -4.36 46.49
CA PRO A 9 17.97 -3.73 45.73
C PRO A 9 18.13 -4.15 44.26
N ALA A 10 17.03 -4.59 43.67
CA ALA A 10 16.90 -4.83 42.24
C ALA A 10 17.40 -3.59 41.48
N GLY A 11 18.63 -3.69 40.97
CA GLY A 11 19.23 -2.65 40.16
C GLY A 11 18.33 -2.39 38.96
N LEU A 12 17.71 -1.20 38.96
CA LEU A 12 16.96 -0.63 37.87
C LEU A 12 17.87 -0.62 36.63
N ARG A 13 17.87 -1.70 35.84
CA ARG A 13 18.63 -1.77 34.59
C ARG A 13 18.11 -0.63 33.72
N LYS A 14 18.95 0.40 33.55
CA LYS A 14 18.73 1.53 32.65
C LYS A 14 18.16 1.01 31.33
N PRO A 15 17.15 1.67 30.74
CA PRO A 15 16.63 1.25 29.44
C PRO A 15 17.83 1.23 28.49
N LYS A 16 18.17 0.05 27.95
CA LYS A 16 19.13 -0.04 26.85
C LYS A 16 18.68 1.00 25.82
N MET A 17 19.53 2.01 25.62
CA MET A 17 19.24 3.25 24.89
C MET A 17 18.41 2.97 23.63
N MET A 18 17.35 3.76 23.38
CA MET A 18 16.45 3.65 22.22
C MET A 18 17.18 3.44 20.88
N LEU A 19 18.39 3.99 20.72
CA LEU A 19 19.20 3.87 19.51
C LEU A 19 20.05 2.58 19.43
N SER A 20 20.28 1.86 20.53
CA SER A 20 21.12 0.66 20.52
C SER A 20 20.52 -0.49 19.69
N VAL A 21 19.20 -0.51 19.53
CA VAL A 21 18.50 -1.44 18.62
C VAL A 21 18.79 -1.10 17.16
N PHE A 22 18.90 0.19 16.83
CA PHE A 22 19.19 0.66 15.46
C PHE A 22 20.60 0.30 14.97
N PHE A 23 21.58 0.35 15.86
CA PHE A 23 22.98 0.04 15.51
C PHE A 23 23.37 -1.42 15.77
N ARG A 24 22.43 -2.24 16.27
CA ARG A 24 22.66 -3.66 16.47
C ARG A 24 22.90 -4.31 15.11
N ASP A 25 24.04 -4.99 14.98
CA ASP A 25 24.41 -5.73 13.78
C ASP A 25 24.50 -4.89 12.49
N ALA A 26 24.91 -3.61 12.59
CA ALA A 26 25.08 -2.72 11.42
C ALA A 26 26.07 -3.24 10.34
N ARG A 27 26.92 -4.22 10.67
CA ARG A 27 27.77 -4.93 9.69
C ARG A 27 26.96 -5.85 8.77
N LEU A 28 25.76 -6.24 9.16
CA LEU A 28 24.90 -7.12 8.38
C LEU A 28 24.18 -6.36 7.25
N VAL A 29 23.95 -5.04 7.35
CA VAL A 29 24.06 -4.05 6.24
C VAL A 29 23.86 -4.54 4.80
N PHE A 30 24.95 -5.06 4.26
CA PHE A 30 25.04 -5.52 2.87
C PHE A 30 25.27 -7.03 2.77
N LYS A 31 25.19 -7.75 3.89
CA LYS A 31 25.29 -9.20 3.90
C LYS A 31 24.14 -9.77 3.09
N LYS A 32 24.48 -10.54 2.07
CA LYS A 32 23.56 -11.30 1.21
C LYS A 32 23.21 -12.62 1.89
N ASP A 33 22.77 -12.53 3.15
CA ASP A 33 22.18 -13.64 3.88
C ASP A 33 20.75 -13.89 3.39
N GLU A 34 20.15 -14.99 3.84
CA GLU A 34 18.80 -15.41 3.43
C GLU A 34 17.78 -14.28 3.66
N LEU A 35 17.85 -13.62 4.81
CA LEU A 35 16.99 -12.49 5.16
C LEU A 35 17.23 -11.26 4.26
N GLY A 36 18.49 -10.88 4.01
CA GLY A 36 18.80 -9.76 3.11
C GLY A 36 18.34 -10.01 1.68
N SER A 37 18.48 -11.24 1.19
CA SER A 37 18.00 -11.64 -0.14
C SER A 37 16.47 -11.66 -0.21
N GLU A 38 15.80 -12.12 0.85
CA GLU A 38 14.33 -12.10 0.97
C GLU A 38 13.81 -10.65 0.93
N ILE A 39 14.42 -9.74 1.71
CA ILE A 39 14.07 -8.31 1.72
C ILE A 39 14.20 -7.70 0.32
N ILE A 40 15.35 -7.86 -0.35
CA ILE A 40 15.59 -7.24 -1.66
C ILE A 40 14.63 -7.80 -2.72
N ARG A 41 14.34 -9.11 -2.70
CA ARG A 41 13.43 -9.76 -3.65
C ARG A 41 12.00 -9.22 -3.58
N ILE A 42 11.56 -8.77 -2.40
CA ILE A 42 10.26 -8.15 -2.21
C ILE A 42 10.33 -6.63 -2.46
N ALA A 43 11.36 -5.98 -1.94
CA ALA A 43 11.47 -4.52 -1.94
C ALA A 43 11.70 -3.92 -3.34
N LEU A 44 12.57 -4.54 -4.16
CA LEU A 44 12.95 -3.96 -5.46
C LEU A 44 11.76 -3.89 -6.44
N PRO A 45 10.97 -4.97 -6.68
CA PRO A 45 9.79 -4.88 -7.52
C PRO A 45 8.73 -3.93 -6.97
N ALA A 46 8.55 -3.89 -5.65
CA ALA A 46 7.61 -2.98 -5.01
C ALA A 46 8.03 -1.51 -5.19
N ALA A 47 9.31 -1.18 -4.99
CA ALA A 47 9.84 0.16 -5.20
C ALA A 47 9.68 0.62 -6.65
N MET A 48 9.98 -0.26 -7.63
CA MET A 48 9.79 0.07 -9.05
C MET A 48 8.33 0.34 -9.39
N ALA A 49 7.40 -0.48 -8.89
CA ALA A 49 5.97 -0.30 -9.10
C ALA A 49 5.45 1.01 -8.47
N LEU A 50 5.92 1.35 -7.27
CA LEU A 50 5.52 2.55 -6.54
C LEU A 50 6.16 3.83 -7.07
N ALA A 51 7.29 3.71 -7.77
CA ALA A 51 8.00 4.84 -8.36
C ALA A 51 7.54 5.21 -9.77
N ALA A 52 6.77 4.35 -10.45
CA ALA A 52 6.31 4.60 -11.81
C ALA A 52 5.50 5.91 -11.93
N ASP A 53 4.37 6.02 -11.22
CA ASP A 53 3.49 7.21 -11.28
C ASP A 53 4.20 8.50 -10.84
N PRO A 54 4.96 8.53 -9.72
CA PRO A 54 5.68 9.73 -9.30
C PRO A 54 6.74 10.19 -10.31
N VAL A 55 7.46 9.26 -10.94
CA VAL A 55 8.45 9.56 -11.98
C VAL A 55 7.76 10.12 -13.23
N ALA A 56 6.63 9.55 -13.66
CA ALA A 56 5.84 10.12 -14.73
C ALA A 56 5.38 11.55 -14.39
N SER A 57 4.91 11.77 -13.17
CA SER A 57 4.47 13.08 -12.69
C SER A 57 5.61 14.13 -12.61
N LEU A 58 6.87 13.71 -12.45
CA LEU A 58 8.03 14.62 -12.57
C LEU A 58 8.20 15.11 -14.02
N ILE A 59 7.99 14.24 -15.00
CA ILE A 59 8.05 14.59 -16.42
C ILE A 59 6.94 15.59 -16.77
N ASP A 60 5.71 15.35 -16.30
CA ASP A 60 4.59 16.28 -16.48
C ASP A 60 4.91 17.66 -15.88
N THR A 61 5.50 17.67 -14.68
CA THR A 61 5.91 18.91 -14.01
C THR A 61 6.96 19.66 -14.83
N ALA A 62 7.91 18.94 -15.46
CA ALA A 62 8.91 19.54 -16.34
C ALA A 62 8.27 20.14 -17.61
N PHE A 63 7.29 19.47 -18.23
CA PHE A 63 6.57 20.04 -19.38
C PHE A 63 5.80 21.30 -19.01
N ILE A 64 5.04 21.27 -17.91
CA ILE A 64 4.30 22.45 -17.41
C ILE A 64 5.27 23.59 -17.09
N GLY A 65 6.45 23.27 -16.56
CA GLY A 65 7.45 24.27 -16.23
C GLY A 65 8.08 25.00 -17.40
N ARG A 66 7.93 24.49 -18.62
CA ARG A 66 8.26 25.24 -19.84
C ARG A 66 7.27 26.35 -20.17
N LEU A 67 6.05 26.32 -19.64
CA LEU A 67 5.05 27.38 -19.85
C LEU A 67 5.37 28.63 -19.03
N GLY A 68 5.83 28.44 -17.79
CA GLY A 68 6.18 29.54 -16.90
C GLY A 68 5.97 29.24 -15.42
N PRO A 69 6.45 30.14 -14.54
CA PRO A 69 6.31 30.00 -13.09
C PRO A 69 4.87 30.08 -12.61
N VAL A 70 4.02 30.88 -13.27
CA VAL A 70 2.62 31.07 -12.87
C VAL A 70 1.84 29.77 -13.10
N GLU A 71 2.12 29.08 -14.20
CA GLU A 71 1.48 27.84 -14.60
C GLU A 71 1.84 26.69 -13.65
N ILE A 72 3.13 26.50 -13.32
CA ILE A 72 3.55 25.50 -12.32
C ILE A 72 2.87 25.77 -10.98
N ALA A 73 2.91 27.03 -10.53
CA ALA A 73 2.34 27.40 -9.24
C ALA A 73 0.83 27.15 -9.19
N ALA A 74 0.12 27.53 -10.25
CA ALA A 74 -1.31 27.30 -10.40
C ALA A 74 -1.66 25.81 -10.40
N VAL A 75 -0.92 25.01 -11.15
CA VAL A 75 -1.07 23.55 -11.21
C VAL A 75 -0.77 22.93 -9.85
N GLY A 76 0.30 23.35 -9.16
CA GLY A 76 0.67 22.83 -7.85
C GLY A 76 -0.41 23.05 -6.80
N VAL A 77 -1.02 24.24 -6.75
CA VAL A 77 -2.15 24.50 -5.84
C VAL A 77 -3.36 23.64 -6.19
N ALA A 78 -3.69 23.52 -7.48
CA ALA A 78 -4.81 22.70 -7.93
C ALA A 78 -4.59 21.21 -7.63
N ILE A 79 -3.37 20.69 -7.83
CA ILE A 79 -2.99 19.31 -7.49
C ILE A 79 -3.10 19.09 -5.98
N ALA A 80 -2.65 20.03 -5.15
CA ALA A 80 -2.78 19.91 -3.69
C ALA A 80 -4.25 19.78 -3.26
N ILE A 81 -5.15 20.60 -3.80
CA ILE A 81 -6.60 20.51 -3.54
C ILE A 81 -7.15 19.16 -4.04
N PHE A 82 -6.85 18.79 -5.29
CA PHE A 82 -7.33 17.56 -5.90
C PHE A 82 -6.88 16.33 -5.10
N ASN A 83 -5.60 16.28 -4.70
CA ASN A 83 -5.04 15.19 -3.92
C ASN A 83 -5.65 15.11 -2.52
N GLN A 84 -5.91 16.25 -1.88
CA GLN A 84 -6.56 16.28 -0.57
C GLN A 84 -7.99 15.73 -0.63
N ALA A 85 -8.77 16.13 -1.64
CA ALA A 85 -10.11 15.58 -1.86
C ALA A 85 -10.05 14.09 -2.20
N SER A 86 -9.13 13.70 -3.08
CA SER A 86 -8.99 12.30 -3.52
C SER A 86 -8.57 11.38 -2.40
N LYS A 87 -7.55 11.72 -1.59
CA LYS A 87 -7.01 10.80 -0.56
C LYS A 87 -8.02 10.47 0.54
N VAL A 88 -8.93 11.38 0.86
CA VAL A 88 -10.04 11.14 1.80
C VAL A 88 -10.95 10.02 1.28
N THR A 89 -11.20 10.01 -0.02
CA THR A 89 -12.11 9.07 -0.69
C THR A 89 -11.43 7.75 -1.05
N ILE A 90 -10.18 7.82 -1.53
CA ILE A 90 -9.41 6.69 -2.05
C ILE A 90 -9.12 5.65 -0.96
N PHE A 91 -8.72 6.12 0.21
CA PHE A 91 -8.18 5.23 1.22
C PHE A 91 -9.21 4.20 1.72
N PRO A 92 -10.43 4.61 2.12
CA PRO A 92 -11.48 3.65 2.49
C PRO A 92 -11.85 2.74 1.32
N LEU A 93 -11.93 3.28 0.10
CA LEU A 93 -12.34 2.52 -1.07
C LEU A 93 -11.36 1.36 -1.34
N VAL A 94 -10.07 1.64 -1.50
CA VAL A 94 -9.07 0.62 -1.86
C VAL A 94 -8.86 -0.40 -0.76
N SER A 95 -8.69 0.06 0.49
CA SER A 95 -8.36 -0.82 1.61
C SER A 95 -9.48 -1.82 1.87
N ILE A 96 -10.72 -1.38 1.77
CA ILE A 96 -11.87 -2.19 2.13
C ILE A 96 -12.24 -3.14 1.01
N THR A 97 -12.22 -2.66 -0.24
CA THR A 97 -12.43 -3.52 -1.41
C THR A 97 -11.41 -4.65 -1.45
N THR A 98 -10.13 -4.38 -1.17
CA THR A 98 -9.09 -5.41 -1.19
C THR A 98 -9.38 -6.52 -0.18
N SER A 99 -9.72 -6.15 1.06
CA SER A 99 -10.00 -7.13 2.12
C SER A 99 -11.25 -7.96 1.86
N PHE A 100 -12.36 -7.33 1.46
CA PHE A 100 -13.62 -8.06 1.23
C PHE A 100 -13.55 -8.97 0.01
N VAL A 101 -12.92 -8.52 -1.07
CA VAL A 101 -12.73 -9.37 -2.25
C VAL A 101 -11.81 -10.55 -1.95
N ALA A 102 -10.79 -10.36 -1.10
CA ALA A 102 -9.93 -11.46 -0.66
C ALA A 102 -10.69 -12.47 0.23
N GLU A 103 -11.58 -12.01 1.11
CA GLU A 103 -12.47 -12.84 1.93
C GLU A 103 -13.41 -13.68 1.04
N GLU A 104 -14.10 -13.04 0.08
CA GLU A 104 -15.00 -13.72 -0.88
C GLU A 104 -14.26 -14.70 -1.80
N ASP A 105 -13.07 -14.37 -2.30
CA ASP A 105 -12.29 -15.31 -3.14
C ASP A 105 -11.79 -16.51 -2.34
N THR A 106 -11.49 -16.35 -1.05
CA THR A 106 -11.11 -17.46 -0.17
C THR A 106 -12.30 -18.37 0.11
N LEU A 107 -13.47 -17.81 0.44
CA LEU A 107 -14.70 -18.56 0.65
C LEU A 107 -15.09 -19.36 -0.60
N ASN A 108 -15.10 -18.72 -1.78
CA ASN A 108 -15.41 -19.38 -3.05
C ASN A 108 -14.45 -20.51 -3.40
N ARG A 109 -13.15 -20.41 -3.02
CA ARG A 109 -12.18 -21.50 -3.20
C ARG A 109 -12.47 -22.67 -2.27
N ASN A 110 -12.78 -22.41 -1.00
CA ASN A 110 -13.08 -23.46 -0.03
C ASN A 110 -14.36 -24.23 -0.41
N THR A 111 -15.42 -23.54 -0.83
CA THR A 111 -16.65 -24.18 -1.30
C THR A 111 -16.43 -25.04 -2.54
N LYS A 112 -15.54 -24.64 -3.46
CA LYS A 112 -15.16 -25.50 -4.59
C LYS A 112 -14.42 -26.74 -4.17
N ILE A 113 -13.46 -26.62 -3.24
CA ILE A 113 -12.72 -27.77 -2.71
C ILE A 113 -13.66 -28.74 -1.98
N GLU A 114 -14.63 -28.22 -1.23
CA GLU A 114 -15.65 -29.04 -0.58
C GLU A 114 -16.58 -29.72 -1.59
N ALA A 115 -17.00 -29.02 -2.65
CA ALA A 115 -17.81 -29.58 -3.72
C ALA A 115 -17.06 -30.68 -4.50
N GLU A 116 -15.79 -30.45 -4.84
CA GLU A 116 -14.91 -31.44 -5.50
C GLU A 116 -14.71 -32.68 -4.61
N LYS A 117 -14.41 -32.49 -3.31
CA LYS A 117 -14.33 -33.60 -2.34
C LYS A 117 -15.65 -34.37 -2.23
N THR A 118 -16.78 -33.68 -2.25
CA THR A 118 -18.11 -34.30 -2.17
C THR A 118 -18.45 -35.07 -3.45
N GLU A 119 -18.03 -34.57 -4.61
CA GLU A 119 -18.17 -35.29 -5.89
C GLU A 119 -17.25 -36.50 -5.97
N ASP A 120 -16.01 -36.41 -5.48
CA ASP A 120 -15.07 -37.52 -5.43
C ASP A 120 -15.57 -38.61 -4.47
N LEU A 121 -16.05 -38.24 -3.27
CA LEU A 121 -16.71 -39.18 -2.35
C LEU A 121 -17.95 -39.86 -2.96
N LYS A 122 -18.73 -39.13 -3.78
CA LYS A 122 -19.88 -39.70 -4.49
C LYS A 122 -19.48 -40.63 -5.66
N LYS A 123 -18.33 -40.39 -6.29
CA LYS A 123 -17.77 -41.28 -7.32
C LYS A 123 -17.19 -42.55 -6.69
N ASP A 124 -16.49 -42.41 -5.56
CA ASP A 124 -15.93 -43.53 -4.81
C ASP A 124 -17.05 -44.41 -4.24
N ALA A 125 -18.12 -43.82 -3.68
CA ALA A 125 -19.31 -44.55 -3.22
C ALA A 125 -20.01 -45.32 -4.36
N LYS A 126 -20.08 -44.74 -5.56
CA LYS A 126 -20.64 -45.42 -6.74
C LYS A 126 -19.73 -46.50 -7.32
N SER A 127 -18.43 -46.44 -7.07
CA SER A 127 -17.47 -47.48 -7.49
C SER A 127 -17.44 -48.69 -6.55
N GLY A 128 -17.93 -48.54 -5.31
CA GLY A 128 -18.03 -49.61 -4.31
C GLY A 128 -19.28 -50.49 -4.39
N GLU A 129 -20.31 -50.09 -5.14
CA GLU A 129 -21.61 -50.80 -5.23
C GLU A 129 -21.76 -51.73 -6.44
N ALA A 130 -20.69 -52.04 -7.18
CA ALA A 130 -20.74 -53.00 -8.28
C ALA A 130 -20.22 -54.40 -7.87
N LYS A 131 -20.97 -55.10 -7.03
CA LYS A 131 -20.98 -56.57 -6.98
C LYS A 131 -22.42 -57.06 -6.85
N GLU A 132 -23.08 -57.24 -7.99
CA GLU A 132 -24.32 -58.02 -8.05
C GLU A 132 -24.02 -59.51 -7.84
N PRO A 133 -24.94 -60.29 -7.24
CA PRO A 133 -24.79 -61.72 -7.02
C PRO A 133 -25.10 -62.53 -8.30
N LEU A 134 -24.42 -63.66 -8.48
CA LEU A 134 -24.73 -64.67 -9.50
C LEU A 134 -26.07 -65.39 -9.18
N PRO A 135 -26.81 -65.89 -10.19
CA PRO A 135 -28.13 -66.47 -10.00
C PRO A 135 -28.10 -67.90 -9.46
N ASP A 136 -29.09 -68.22 -8.64
CA ASP A 136 -29.33 -69.51 -7.99
C ASP A 136 -29.59 -70.63 -9.01
N ASP A 137 -28.89 -71.75 -8.86
CA ASP A 137 -29.40 -73.07 -9.24
C ASP A 137 -28.90 -74.16 -8.28
N GLU A 138 -29.87 -74.99 -7.89
CA GLU A 138 -29.82 -76.30 -7.22
C GLU A 138 -29.51 -76.43 -5.71
N MET A 139 -30.51 -76.98 -5.04
CA MET A 139 -30.54 -77.50 -3.69
C MET A 139 -29.63 -78.72 -3.50
N LEU A 140 -28.98 -78.84 -2.34
CA LEU A 140 -29.28 -79.89 -1.34
C LEU A 140 -28.31 -79.90 -0.15
N ASP A 141 -28.95 -79.95 1.02
CA ASP A 141 -28.61 -80.73 2.21
C ASP A 141 -27.39 -80.45 3.11
N ASN A 142 -27.78 -80.05 4.33
CA ASN A 142 -27.51 -80.69 5.61
C ASN A 142 -26.32 -80.26 6.48
N MET A 143 -26.76 -79.88 7.69
CA MET A 143 -26.30 -80.33 9.01
C MET A 143 -25.30 -79.50 9.81
N GLU A 144 -25.88 -78.93 10.86
CA GLU A 144 -25.50 -79.08 12.28
C GLU A 144 -24.27 -78.37 12.86
N LYS A 145 -24.57 -77.71 14.00
CA LYS A 145 -23.82 -77.68 15.27
C LYS A 145 -22.60 -76.75 15.34
N VAL A 146 -22.19 -76.21 16.48
CA VAL A 146 -22.70 -75.89 17.84
C VAL A 146 -21.50 -75.23 18.55
N SER A 147 -21.78 -74.42 19.59
CA SER A 147 -20.94 -74.06 20.76
C SER A 147 -19.66 -73.20 20.63
N ASP A 148 -19.68 -72.10 21.38
CA ASP A 148 -18.80 -71.72 22.50
C ASP A 148 -17.29 -72.02 22.43
N THR A 149 -16.41 -71.07 22.74
CA THR A 149 -15.95 -70.72 24.11
C THR A 149 -14.76 -69.73 24.11
N ASN A 150 -14.85 -68.73 25.00
CA ASN A 150 -13.86 -68.18 25.96
C ASN A 150 -12.39 -67.77 25.68
N SER A 151 -12.03 -66.68 26.38
CA SER A 151 -10.73 -66.33 27.04
C SER A 151 -9.59 -65.86 26.12
N GLY A 152 -8.83 -64.77 26.34
CA GLY A 152 -8.59 -63.90 27.50
C GLY A 152 -7.06 -63.74 27.69
N LYS A 153 -6.48 -62.53 27.52
CA LYS A 153 -5.29 -62.00 28.27
C LYS A 153 -4.73 -60.67 27.74
N ASN A 154 -4.38 -59.81 28.70
CA ASN A 154 -3.55 -58.60 28.61
C ASN A 154 -2.06 -58.91 28.31
N ILE A 155 -1.29 -57.92 27.84
CA ILE A 155 -0.03 -57.42 28.47
C ILE A 155 0.47 -56.13 27.74
N GLU A 156 1.16 -55.33 28.55
CA GLU A 156 1.71 -53.97 28.53
C GLU A 156 2.69 -53.46 27.45
N ASN A 157 2.71 -52.12 27.37
CA ASN A 157 3.83 -51.14 27.36
C ASN A 157 4.73 -50.83 26.13
N LYS A 158 4.77 -49.50 25.89
CA LYS A 158 5.92 -48.58 25.74
C LYS A 158 6.55 -48.25 24.37
N GLU A 159 6.70 -46.92 24.23
CA GLU A 159 7.82 -46.16 23.66
C GLU A 159 8.06 -46.15 22.14
N SER A 160 7.83 -44.99 21.51
CA SER A 160 8.89 -44.03 21.11
C SER A 160 8.47 -43.23 19.86
N VAL A 161 8.76 -41.93 19.91
CA VAL A 161 8.57 -40.93 18.85
C VAL A 161 9.96 -40.56 18.32
N SER A 162 10.14 -40.64 17.00
CA SER A 162 11.23 -40.03 16.20
C SER A 162 10.84 -40.19 14.73
N GLU A 163 10.43 -39.10 14.06
CA GLU A 163 11.25 -38.29 13.13
C GLU A 163 11.24 -38.83 11.68
N ASP A 164 10.96 -37.88 10.77
CA ASP A 164 11.30 -37.80 9.35
C ASP A 164 10.87 -38.91 8.38
N ASP A 165 10.03 -38.53 7.40
CA ASP A 165 10.43 -38.53 5.99
C ASP A 165 9.30 -38.04 5.07
N CYS A 166 9.56 -37.00 4.27
CA CYS A 166 8.82 -36.75 3.04
C CYS A 166 9.79 -36.67 1.85
N LYS A 167 10.14 -37.86 1.33
CA LYS A 167 10.74 -38.03 0.01
C LYS A 167 9.72 -38.64 -0.95
N THR A 168 9.35 -37.81 -1.92
CA THR A 168 9.26 -38.11 -3.36
C THR A 168 8.94 -39.55 -3.75
N ILE A 169 7.69 -39.80 -4.17
CA ILE A 169 7.33 -40.99 -4.95
C ILE A 169 7.16 -40.58 -6.41
N LYS A 170 8.11 -41.04 -7.25
CA LYS A 170 7.94 -41.22 -8.69
C LYS A 170 6.96 -42.37 -8.91
N VAL A 171 5.99 -42.21 -9.79
CA VAL A 171 5.27 -43.34 -10.40
C VAL A 171 5.41 -43.24 -11.91
N SER A 172 5.94 -44.31 -12.50
CA SER A 172 6.01 -44.56 -13.94
C SER A 172 5.11 -45.75 -14.30
N SER A 173 4.77 -45.79 -15.60
CA SER A 173 4.21 -46.86 -16.44
C SER A 173 2.70 -47.15 -16.45
N SER A 174 2.04 -46.50 -17.41
CA SER A 174 1.32 -47.06 -18.58
C SER A 174 0.32 -48.21 -18.41
N THR A 175 -0.92 -47.96 -18.85
CA THR A 175 -1.62 -48.86 -19.79
C THR A 175 -2.58 -48.03 -20.66
N HIS A 176 -2.50 -48.22 -21.98
CA HIS A 176 -3.40 -47.64 -22.97
C HIS A 176 -4.76 -48.36 -22.92
N THR A 177 -5.84 -47.59 -22.73
CA THR A 177 -7.18 -47.95 -23.22
C THR A 177 -7.86 -46.69 -23.69
N ASP A 178 -8.12 -46.65 -25.00
CA ASP A 178 -8.86 -45.61 -25.69
C ASP A 178 -10.26 -45.45 -25.11
N THR A 179 -10.49 -44.37 -24.38
CA THR A 179 -11.82 -43.80 -24.19
C THR A 179 -11.73 -42.32 -24.46
N LYS A 180 -12.44 -41.89 -25.51
CA LYS A 180 -12.59 -40.50 -25.94
C LYS A 180 -12.90 -39.62 -24.71
N SER A 181 -11.90 -38.90 -24.21
CA SER A 181 -12.13 -37.81 -23.26
C SER A 181 -12.86 -36.72 -24.03
N VAL A 182 -14.19 -36.72 -23.97
CA VAL A 182 -14.99 -35.53 -24.25
C VAL A 182 -14.52 -34.50 -23.24
N ASN A 183 -13.57 -33.64 -23.62
CA ASN A 183 -13.22 -32.46 -22.87
C ASN A 183 -14.50 -31.63 -22.76
N PRO A 184 -15.15 -31.50 -21.60
CA PRO A 184 -16.13 -30.46 -21.45
C PRO A 184 -15.30 -29.19 -21.56
N LYS A 185 -15.57 -28.36 -22.57
CA LYS A 185 -15.12 -26.97 -22.55
C LYS A 185 -15.63 -26.40 -21.22
N GLN A 186 -14.78 -26.37 -20.19
CA GLN A 186 -15.03 -25.64 -18.96
C GLN A 186 -15.14 -24.17 -19.37
N LYS A 187 -16.36 -23.77 -19.70
CA LYS A 187 -16.77 -22.38 -19.78
C LYS A 187 -16.41 -21.85 -18.41
N LYS A 188 -15.37 -21.02 -18.31
CA LYS A 188 -15.01 -20.35 -17.05
C LYS A 188 -16.28 -19.66 -16.54
N GLU A 189 -16.97 -20.28 -15.60
CA GLU A 189 -18.09 -19.65 -14.90
C GLU A 189 -17.53 -18.37 -14.32
N ARG A 190 -18.08 -17.26 -14.78
CA ARG A 190 -17.71 -15.95 -14.27
C ARG A 190 -18.14 -15.91 -12.81
N ARG A 191 -17.17 -15.65 -11.94
CA ARG A 191 -17.41 -15.66 -10.50
C ARG A 191 -18.19 -14.41 -10.13
N HIS A 192 -19.19 -14.55 -9.29
CA HIS A 192 -19.92 -13.41 -8.74
C HIS A 192 -19.22 -12.95 -7.46
N PHE A 193 -18.91 -11.65 -7.41
CA PHE A 193 -18.28 -11.01 -6.25
C PHE A 193 -19.07 -9.74 -5.90
N PRO A 194 -20.09 -9.82 -5.01
CA PRO A 194 -20.92 -8.69 -4.63
C PRO A 194 -20.09 -7.49 -4.12
N SER A 195 -18.98 -7.75 -3.43
CA SER A 195 -18.07 -6.70 -2.96
C SER A 195 -17.38 -5.93 -4.10
N ALA A 196 -17.10 -6.61 -5.22
CA ALA A 196 -16.53 -5.95 -6.40
C ALA A 196 -17.55 -5.00 -7.04
N SER A 197 -18.80 -5.45 -7.23
CA SER A 197 -19.88 -4.61 -7.76
C SER A 197 -20.17 -3.40 -6.84
N THR A 198 -20.24 -3.64 -5.53
CA THR A 198 -20.42 -2.57 -4.53
C THR A 198 -19.30 -1.53 -4.63
N ALA A 199 -18.04 -1.98 -4.70
CA ALA A 199 -16.90 -1.09 -4.79
C ALA A 199 -16.91 -0.21 -6.05
N LEU A 200 -17.34 -0.75 -7.19
CA LEU A 200 -17.44 0.02 -8.44
C LEU A 200 -18.56 1.06 -8.38
N ILE A 201 -19.72 0.70 -7.84
CA ILE A 201 -20.85 1.63 -7.67
C ILE A 201 -20.46 2.75 -6.70
N VAL A 202 -19.94 2.39 -5.53
CA VAL A 202 -19.50 3.37 -4.52
C VAL A 202 -18.37 4.24 -5.08
N GLY A 203 -17.37 3.66 -5.73
CA GLY A 203 -16.28 4.39 -6.37
C GLY A 203 -16.74 5.36 -7.46
N GLY A 204 -17.70 4.94 -8.29
CA GLY A 204 -18.30 5.78 -9.32
C GLY A 204 -19.09 6.95 -8.74
N ILE A 205 -19.96 6.71 -7.76
CA ILE A 205 -20.73 7.74 -7.07
C ILE A 205 -19.81 8.72 -6.36
N LEU A 206 -18.87 8.24 -5.55
CA LEU A 206 -17.93 9.08 -4.83
C LEU A 206 -17.06 9.90 -5.79
N GLY A 207 -16.67 9.32 -6.93
CA GLY A 207 -15.90 10.06 -7.94
C GLY A 207 -16.69 11.12 -8.67
N LEU A 208 -17.98 10.89 -8.92
CA LEU A 208 -18.86 11.92 -9.45
C LEU A 208 -19.10 13.04 -8.43
N LEU A 209 -19.37 12.68 -7.16
CA LEU A 209 -19.52 13.66 -6.07
C LEU A 209 -18.25 14.49 -5.88
N GLN A 210 -17.08 13.86 -5.94
CA GLN A 210 -15.79 14.56 -5.88
C GLN A 210 -15.61 15.51 -7.07
N ALA A 211 -15.95 15.08 -8.30
CA ALA A 211 -15.86 15.94 -9.47
C ALA A 211 -16.76 17.17 -9.33
N ILE A 212 -18.02 16.98 -8.94
CA ILE A 212 -18.99 18.06 -8.71
C ILE A 212 -18.48 19.02 -7.63
N PHE A 213 -18.03 18.48 -6.49
CA PHE A 213 -17.49 19.27 -5.39
C PHE A 213 -16.29 20.13 -5.82
N LEU A 214 -15.34 19.55 -6.56
CA LEU A 214 -14.15 20.27 -7.02
C LEU A 214 -14.47 21.30 -8.11
N ILE A 215 -15.42 21.02 -9.01
CA ILE A 215 -15.82 21.94 -10.08
C ILE A 215 -16.55 23.15 -9.50
N ILE A 216 -17.58 22.91 -8.68
CA ILE A 216 -18.37 23.98 -8.05
C ILE A 216 -17.53 24.73 -7.02
N GLY A 217 -16.73 24.01 -6.23
CA GLY A 217 -15.88 24.54 -5.18
C GLY A 217 -14.54 25.11 -5.67
N ALA A 218 -14.24 25.11 -6.97
CA ALA A 218 -12.90 25.45 -7.47
C ALA A 218 -12.40 26.82 -6.96
N ARG A 219 -13.22 27.87 -7.09
CA ARG A 219 -12.86 29.23 -6.61
C ARG A 219 -12.68 29.29 -5.09
N PRO A 220 -13.66 28.93 -4.24
CA PRO A 220 -13.50 29.04 -2.80
C PRO A 220 -12.35 28.17 -2.27
N LEU A 221 -12.12 26.98 -2.83
CA LEU A 221 -11.00 26.12 -2.45
C LEU A 221 -9.65 26.77 -2.78
N LEU A 222 -9.51 27.42 -3.94
CA LEU A 222 -8.31 28.16 -4.30
C LEU A 222 -8.08 29.38 -3.39
N HIS A 223 -9.14 30.09 -2.99
CA HIS A 223 -9.04 31.17 -2.01
C HIS A 223 -8.60 30.68 -0.64
N ILE A 224 -9.13 29.54 -0.17
CA ILE A 224 -8.69 28.89 1.09
C ILE A 224 -7.20 28.54 1.03
N MET A 225 -6.73 28.04 -0.13
CA MET A 225 -5.30 27.78 -0.34
C MET A 225 -4.44 29.05 -0.31
N GLY A 226 -5.03 30.23 -0.43
CA GLY A 226 -4.35 31.53 -0.35
C GLY A 226 -4.12 32.21 -1.71
N VAL A 227 -4.75 31.71 -2.77
CA VAL A 227 -4.71 32.35 -4.10
C VAL A 227 -5.69 33.51 -4.13
N LYS A 228 -5.19 34.74 -4.06
CA LYS A 228 -6.00 35.98 -4.05
C LYS A 228 -6.69 36.23 -5.40
N SER A 229 -7.80 36.97 -5.40
CA SER A 229 -8.61 37.28 -6.61
C SER A 229 -7.83 37.98 -7.73
N GLY A 230 -6.86 38.84 -7.39
CA GLY A 230 -5.99 39.52 -8.36
C GLY A 230 -4.71 38.75 -8.73
N SER A 231 -4.54 37.51 -8.24
CA SER A 231 -3.35 36.72 -8.54
C SER A 231 -3.37 36.19 -9.97
N ALA A 232 -2.24 36.30 -10.67
CA ALA A 232 -2.05 35.69 -11.99
C ALA A 232 -2.29 34.17 -11.99
N MET A 233 -2.12 33.51 -10.83
CA MET A 233 -2.32 32.06 -10.69
C MET A 233 -3.79 31.64 -10.70
N LEU A 234 -4.74 32.51 -10.34
CA LEU A 234 -6.12 32.10 -10.07
C LEU A 234 -6.81 31.50 -11.30
N ASN A 235 -6.67 32.17 -12.45
CA ASN A 235 -7.34 31.76 -13.67
C ASN A 235 -6.78 30.42 -14.21
N PRO A 236 -5.45 30.24 -14.35
CA PRO A 236 -4.86 28.95 -14.69
C PRO A 236 -5.21 27.85 -13.68
N ALA A 237 -5.15 28.13 -12.37
CA ALA A 237 -5.39 27.13 -11.34
C ALA A 237 -6.84 26.65 -11.35
N ARG A 238 -7.79 27.57 -11.54
CA ARG A 238 -9.21 27.24 -11.66
C ARG A 238 -9.46 26.36 -12.89
N LYS A 239 -8.95 26.77 -14.06
CA LYS A 239 -9.11 26.00 -15.31
C LYS A 239 -8.54 24.59 -15.17
N TYR A 240 -7.34 24.47 -14.62
CA TYR A 240 -6.70 23.18 -14.38
C TYR A 240 -7.52 22.33 -13.41
N LEU A 241 -7.90 22.88 -12.25
CA LEU A 241 -8.67 22.15 -11.23
C LEU A 241 -10.01 21.65 -11.76
N THR A 242 -10.77 22.49 -12.48
CA THR A 242 -12.08 22.10 -13.03
C THR A 242 -11.96 21.01 -14.10
N LEU A 243 -10.94 21.10 -14.97
CA LEU A 243 -10.71 20.08 -16.00
C LEU A 243 -10.21 18.79 -15.37
N ARG A 244 -9.23 18.87 -14.46
CA ARG A 244 -8.67 17.71 -13.75
C ARG A 244 -9.71 16.97 -12.92
N ALA A 245 -10.69 17.70 -12.36
CA ALA A 245 -11.80 17.15 -11.60
C ALA A 245 -12.68 16.21 -12.43
N LEU A 246 -12.80 16.40 -13.76
CA LEU A 246 -13.51 15.48 -14.65
C LEU A 246 -12.88 14.08 -14.68
N GLY A 247 -11.62 13.95 -14.29
CA GLY A 247 -10.95 12.65 -14.15
C GLY A 247 -11.22 11.95 -12.81
N SER A 248 -11.89 12.59 -11.83
CA SER A 248 -12.15 12.00 -10.51
C SER A 248 -12.94 10.67 -10.58
N PRO A 249 -14.00 10.54 -11.42
CA PRO A 249 -14.71 9.27 -11.58
C PRO A 249 -13.79 8.15 -12.08
N ALA A 250 -12.94 8.43 -13.06
CA ALA A 250 -12.01 7.46 -13.61
C ALA A 250 -10.94 7.04 -12.59
N VAL A 251 -10.39 8.00 -11.83
CA VAL A 251 -9.39 7.73 -10.78
C VAL A 251 -9.97 6.81 -9.71
N LEU A 252 -11.15 7.13 -9.16
CA LEU A 252 -11.75 6.36 -8.08
C LEU A 252 -12.25 4.98 -8.55
N LEU A 253 -12.80 4.89 -9.77
CA LEU A 253 -13.18 3.61 -10.36
C LEU A 253 -11.95 2.72 -10.58
N SER A 254 -10.87 3.29 -11.13
CA SER A 254 -9.59 2.59 -11.32
C SER A 254 -9.07 2.05 -10.00
N LEU A 255 -9.05 2.87 -8.95
CA LEU A 255 -8.57 2.46 -7.64
C LEU A 255 -9.43 1.38 -6.99
N ALA A 256 -10.77 1.45 -7.12
CA ALA A 256 -11.65 0.37 -6.72
C ALA A 256 -11.29 -0.94 -7.44
N MET A 257 -11.16 -0.91 -8.77
CA MET A 257 -10.76 -2.08 -9.57
C MET A 257 -9.39 -2.62 -9.18
N GLN A 258 -8.41 -1.75 -8.91
CA GLN A 258 -7.10 -2.17 -8.42
C GLN A 258 -7.21 -2.87 -7.06
N GLY A 259 -8.11 -2.42 -6.17
CA GLY A 259 -8.41 -3.11 -4.92
C GLY A 259 -9.00 -4.51 -5.16
N VAL A 260 -9.92 -4.63 -6.11
CA VAL A 260 -10.51 -5.92 -6.53
C VAL A 260 -9.42 -6.87 -7.06
N PHE A 261 -8.59 -6.41 -8.01
CA PHE A 261 -7.50 -7.20 -8.56
C PHE A 261 -6.46 -7.62 -7.50
N ARG A 262 -6.13 -6.72 -6.56
CA ARG A 262 -5.29 -7.03 -5.40
C ARG A 262 -5.91 -8.10 -4.50
N GLY A 263 -7.23 -8.05 -4.28
CA GLY A 263 -7.98 -9.09 -3.56
C GLY A 263 -7.85 -10.46 -4.23
N PHE A 264 -7.86 -10.50 -5.57
CA PHE A 264 -7.58 -11.72 -6.36
C PHE A 264 -6.09 -12.12 -6.41
N LYS A 265 -5.21 -11.40 -5.71
CA LYS A 265 -3.74 -11.56 -5.77
C LYS A 265 -3.14 -11.32 -7.17
N ASP A 266 -3.83 -10.57 -8.04
CA ASP A 266 -3.34 -10.13 -9.35
C ASP A 266 -2.85 -8.68 -9.27
N THR A 267 -1.57 -8.51 -8.97
CA THR A 267 -0.92 -7.18 -8.90
C THR A 267 -0.36 -6.71 -10.25
N LYS A 268 -0.20 -7.63 -11.22
CA LYS A 268 0.40 -7.32 -12.53
C LYS A 268 -0.57 -6.57 -13.43
N THR A 269 -1.85 -6.96 -13.44
CA THR A 269 -2.85 -6.31 -14.29
C THR A 269 -3.02 -4.81 -13.97
N PRO A 270 -3.18 -4.40 -12.69
CA PRO A 270 -3.09 -3.01 -12.25
C PRO A 270 -1.84 -2.28 -12.76
N LEU A 271 -0.66 -2.85 -12.53
CA LEU A 271 0.61 -2.22 -12.86
C LEU A 271 0.73 -1.92 -14.36
N TYR A 272 0.43 -2.89 -15.23
CA TYR A 272 0.50 -2.67 -16.68
C TYR A 272 -0.50 -1.62 -17.16
N ALA A 273 -1.71 -1.60 -16.60
CA ALA A 273 -2.69 -0.58 -16.97
C ALA A 273 -2.19 0.83 -16.59
N THR A 274 -1.65 1.00 -15.39
CA THR A 274 -1.08 2.27 -14.92
C THR A 274 0.10 2.71 -15.78
N VAL A 275 1.07 1.83 -16.06
CA VAL A 275 2.22 2.16 -16.92
C VAL A 275 1.79 2.60 -18.32
N ILE A 276 0.82 1.91 -18.93
CA ILE A 276 0.27 2.31 -20.24
C ILE A 276 -0.40 3.69 -20.15
N GLY A 277 -1.15 3.94 -19.07
CA GLY A 277 -1.78 5.24 -18.81
C GLY A 277 -0.76 6.35 -18.64
N ASP A 278 0.26 6.16 -17.82
CA ASP A 278 1.30 7.15 -17.57
C ASP A 278 2.13 7.45 -18.81
N LEU A 279 2.48 6.42 -19.60
CA LEU A 279 3.13 6.62 -20.91
C LEU A 279 2.23 7.40 -21.87
N THR A 280 0.93 7.12 -21.87
CA THR A 280 -0.03 7.89 -22.65
C THR A 280 -0.08 9.34 -22.19
N ASN A 281 -0.03 9.60 -20.88
CA ASN A 281 0.00 10.95 -20.33
C ASN A 281 1.26 11.71 -20.78
N ILE A 282 2.43 11.09 -20.63
CA ILE A 282 3.73 11.66 -21.04
C ILE A 282 3.75 12.00 -22.53
N ILE A 283 3.08 11.21 -23.38
CA ILE A 283 2.98 11.46 -24.83
C ILE A 283 1.96 12.57 -25.13
N LEU A 284 0.80 12.57 -24.47
CA LEU A 284 -0.27 13.54 -24.71
C LEU A 284 0.05 14.94 -24.18
N ASP A 285 0.83 15.04 -23.10
CA ASP A 285 1.22 16.31 -22.49
C ASP A 285 1.87 17.27 -23.50
N PRO A 286 3.01 16.95 -24.16
CA PRO A 286 3.62 17.86 -25.11
C PRO A 286 2.74 18.15 -26.33
N ILE A 287 1.89 17.20 -26.74
CA ILE A 287 0.94 17.40 -27.85
C ILE A 287 -0.09 18.47 -27.46
N PHE A 288 -0.78 18.32 -26.33
CA PHE A 288 -1.82 19.26 -25.94
C PHE A 288 -1.28 20.58 -25.43
N ILE A 289 -0.16 20.56 -24.70
CA ILE A 289 0.47 21.75 -24.13
C ILE A 289 1.06 22.62 -25.24
N PHE A 290 1.91 22.05 -26.12
CA PHE A 290 2.70 22.84 -27.08
C PHE A 290 2.12 22.82 -28.50
N VAL A 291 1.66 21.68 -29.02
CA VAL A 291 1.16 21.57 -30.40
C VAL A 291 -0.24 22.17 -30.52
N CYS A 292 -1.16 21.75 -29.66
CA CYS A 292 -2.52 22.31 -29.62
C CYS A 292 -2.59 23.68 -28.91
N ARG A 293 -1.50 24.09 -28.24
CA ARG A 293 -1.38 25.37 -27.51
C ARG A 293 -2.45 25.56 -26.43
N TRP A 294 -2.87 24.49 -25.76
CA TRP A 294 -3.86 24.56 -24.68
C TRP A 294 -3.25 24.91 -23.32
N GLY A 295 -1.92 25.00 -23.23
CA GLY A 295 -1.22 25.34 -21.99
C GLY A 295 -1.59 24.40 -20.83
N VAL A 296 -1.85 24.96 -19.64
CA VAL A 296 -2.25 24.16 -18.47
C VAL A 296 -3.53 23.35 -18.67
N SER A 297 -4.45 23.80 -19.54
CA SER A 297 -5.65 23.03 -19.86
C SER A 297 -5.32 21.75 -20.62
N GLY A 298 -4.26 21.78 -21.45
CA GLY A 298 -3.76 20.61 -22.15
C GLY A 298 -3.27 19.53 -21.20
N ALA A 299 -2.43 19.90 -20.22
CA ALA A 299 -1.94 18.99 -19.18
C ALA A 299 -3.09 18.34 -18.39
N ALA A 300 -4.09 19.13 -17.99
CA ALA A 300 -5.26 18.59 -17.28
C ALA A 300 -6.02 17.56 -18.12
N ILE A 301 -6.26 17.84 -19.41
CA ILE A 301 -6.99 16.94 -20.31
C ILE A 301 -6.18 15.67 -20.61
N ALA A 302 -4.88 15.78 -20.86
CA ALA A 302 -4.00 14.64 -21.07
C ALA A 302 -4.05 13.66 -19.88
N HIS A 303 -4.01 14.20 -18.66
CA HIS A 303 -4.12 13.39 -17.46
C HIS A 303 -5.53 12.77 -17.31
N VAL A 304 -6.60 13.50 -17.62
CA VAL A 304 -7.98 12.97 -17.58
C VAL A 304 -8.13 11.80 -18.57
N LEU A 305 -7.69 11.96 -19.82
CA LEU A 305 -7.78 10.89 -20.83
C LEU A 305 -6.98 9.65 -20.42
N SER A 306 -5.79 9.84 -19.86
CA SER A 306 -4.94 8.75 -19.37
C SER A 306 -5.59 7.98 -18.22
N GLN A 307 -6.25 8.68 -17.29
CA GLN A 307 -7.00 8.04 -16.20
C GLN A 307 -8.22 7.26 -16.72
N TYR A 308 -8.93 7.78 -17.73
CA TYR A 308 -10.02 7.03 -18.36
C TYR A 308 -9.51 5.80 -19.11
N LEU A 309 -8.35 5.88 -19.77
CA LEU A 309 -7.71 4.74 -20.40
C LEU A 309 -7.38 3.64 -19.39
N ILE A 310 -6.75 3.99 -18.26
CA ILE A 310 -6.47 3.05 -17.15
C ILE A 310 -7.77 2.38 -16.70
N SER A 311 -8.80 3.18 -16.43
CA SER A 311 -10.11 2.71 -15.98
C SER A 311 -10.73 1.72 -16.97
N VAL A 312 -10.73 2.04 -18.27
CA VAL A 312 -11.29 1.17 -19.31
C VAL A 312 -10.52 -0.14 -19.42
N ILE A 313 -9.18 -0.12 -19.39
CA ILE A 313 -8.35 -1.33 -19.45
C ILE A 313 -8.67 -2.25 -18.26
N LEU A 314 -8.73 -1.68 -17.05
CA LEU A 314 -9.03 -2.43 -15.83
C LEU A 314 -10.46 -2.99 -15.85
N LEU A 315 -11.44 -2.20 -16.28
CA LEU A 315 -12.84 -2.62 -16.33
C LEU A 315 -13.01 -3.75 -17.32
N TRP A 316 -12.42 -3.64 -18.51
CA TRP A 316 -12.44 -4.69 -19.52
C TRP A 316 -11.79 -5.98 -19.03
N ARG A 317 -10.64 -5.88 -18.34
CA ARG A 317 -9.99 -7.05 -17.72
C ARG A 317 -10.83 -7.66 -16.60
N LEU A 318 -11.55 -6.83 -15.84
CA LEU A 318 -12.37 -7.27 -14.72
C LEU A 318 -13.65 -7.96 -15.21
N MET A 319 -14.33 -7.41 -16.22
CA MET A 319 -15.51 -8.02 -16.86
C MET A 319 -15.22 -9.40 -17.47
N LYS A 320 -13.96 -9.69 -17.83
CA LYS A 320 -13.55 -11.03 -18.29
C LYS A 320 -13.41 -12.04 -17.15
N LYS A 321 -13.27 -11.59 -15.90
CA LYS A 321 -13.04 -12.44 -14.72
C LYS A 321 -14.28 -12.53 -13.80
N VAL A 322 -15.10 -11.50 -13.76
CA VAL A 322 -16.18 -11.31 -12.77
C VAL A 322 -17.45 -10.87 -13.47
N ASP A 323 -18.59 -11.42 -13.05
CA ASP A 323 -19.90 -10.86 -13.42
C ASP A 323 -20.24 -9.69 -12.50
N LEU A 324 -20.27 -8.50 -13.08
CA LEU A 324 -20.37 -7.22 -12.36
C LEU A 324 -21.78 -6.81 -11.98
N LEU A 325 -22.83 -7.45 -12.51
CA LEU A 325 -24.22 -7.08 -12.23
C LEU A 325 -24.66 -7.65 -10.88
N PRO A 326 -24.93 -6.82 -9.84
CA PRO A 326 -25.49 -7.32 -8.60
C PRO A 326 -26.97 -7.68 -8.79
N PRO A 327 -27.44 -8.84 -8.29
CA PRO A 327 -28.85 -9.22 -8.37
C PRO A 327 -29.76 -8.38 -7.45
N SER A 328 -29.23 -7.71 -6.42
CA SER A 328 -30.00 -6.86 -5.51
C SER A 328 -29.16 -5.79 -4.81
N VAL A 329 -29.78 -4.65 -4.47
CA VAL A 329 -29.20 -3.58 -3.65
C VAL A 329 -29.04 -3.95 -2.17
N LYS A 330 -29.67 -5.04 -1.72
CA LYS A 330 -29.58 -5.53 -0.32
C LYS A 330 -28.28 -6.28 -0.03
N ASP A 331 -27.55 -6.72 -1.06
CA ASP A 331 -26.25 -7.40 -0.92
C ASP A 331 -25.09 -6.41 -0.74
N LEU A 332 -25.37 -5.11 -0.77
CA LEU A 332 -24.38 -4.05 -0.66
C LEU A 332 -23.95 -3.86 0.81
N GLN A 333 -22.72 -4.26 1.15
CA GLN A 333 -22.18 -4.20 2.53
C GLN A 333 -21.69 -2.81 2.96
N PHE A 334 -22.52 -1.77 2.79
CA PHE A 334 -22.15 -0.36 3.02
C PHE A 334 -21.75 -0.05 4.49
N SER A 335 -22.45 -0.63 5.45
CA SER A 335 -22.18 -0.45 6.90
C SER A 335 -20.81 -1.01 7.31
N ARG A 336 -20.42 -2.16 6.74
CA ARG A 336 -19.11 -2.79 6.97
C ARG A 336 -17.98 -1.94 6.35
N PHE A 337 -18.26 -1.25 5.24
CA PHE A 337 -17.36 -0.29 4.60
C PHE A 337 -17.07 0.96 5.45
N LEU A 338 -18.00 1.45 6.27
CA LEU A 338 -17.75 2.64 7.09
C LEU A 338 -17.03 2.32 8.40
N LYS A 339 -17.30 1.15 9.00
CA LYS A 339 -16.86 0.83 10.37
C LYS A 339 -15.36 0.52 10.51
N ASN A 340 -14.74 -0.08 9.49
CA ASN A 340 -13.37 -0.61 9.60
C ASN A 340 -12.26 0.32 9.06
N GLY A 341 -12.62 1.38 8.31
CA GLY A 341 -11.64 2.27 7.66
C GLY A 341 -11.31 3.57 8.41
N PHE A 342 -12.08 3.92 9.44
CA PHE A 342 -12.03 5.27 10.03
C PHE A 342 -10.70 5.62 10.70
N LEU A 343 -10.12 4.69 11.46
CA LEU A 343 -8.88 4.92 12.20
C LEU A 343 -7.69 5.15 11.24
N LEU A 344 -7.61 4.38 10.15
CA LEU A 344 -6.59 4.56 9.14
C LEU A 344 -6.87 5.77 8.23
N LEU A 345 -8.14 6.10 8.00
CA LEU A 345 -8.54 7.34 7.31
C LEU A 345 -8.06 8.57 8.09
N ALA A 346 -8.25 8.60 9.42
CA ALA A 346 -7.78 9.70 10.26
C ALA A 346 -6.26 9.93 10.12
N ARG A 347 -5.48 8.84 10.07
CA ARG A 347 -4.03 8.89 9.82
C ARG A 347 -3.70 9.53 8.48
N VAL A 348 -4.37 9.09 7.41
CA VAL A 348 -4.14 9.63 6.06
C VAL A 348 -4.48 11.11 6.00
N ILE A 349 -5.63 11.50 6.52
CA ILE A 349 -6.07 12.90 6.58
C ILE A 349 -5.07 13.75 7.35
N ALA A 350 -4.62 13.29 8.51
CA ALA A 350 -3.64 13.99 9.33
C ALA A 350 -2.32 14.25 8.57
N ALA A 351 -1.80 13.23 7.88
CA ALA A 351 -0.59 13.37 7.08
C ALA A 351 -0.77 14.31 5.88
N THR A 352 -1.91 14.22 5.17
CA THR A 352 -2.13 15.02 3.96
C THR A 352 -2.42 16.48 4.26
N ILE A 353 -3.11 16.77 5.36
CA ILE A 353 -3.37 18.17 5.79
C ILE A 353 -2.05 18.91 6.02
N CYS A 354 -1.03 18.27 6.58
CA CYS A 354 0.28 18.91 6.78
C CYS A 354 0.90 19.38 5.45
N VAL A 355 0.92 18.50 4.44
CA VAL A 355 1.46 18.82 3.11
C VAL A 355 0.59 19.85 2.39
N THR A 356 -0.74 19.72 2.46
CA THR A 356 -1.69 20.68 1.87
C THR A 356 -1.56 22.06 2.51
N LEU A 357 -1.36 22.14 3.83
CA LEU A 357 -1.13 23.39 4.54
C LEU A 357 0.22 24.02 4.16
N ALA A 358 1.28 23.22 4.02
CA ALA A 358 2.57 23.70 3.52
C ALA A 358 2.45 24.29 2.11
N ALA A 359 1.76 23.59 1.19
CA ALA A 359 1.44 24.10 -0.14
C ALA A 359 0.62 25.40 -0.08
N SER A 360 -0.37 25.47 0.81
CA SER A 360 -1.16 26.69 1.03
C SER A 360 -0.30 27.85 1.58
N ARG A 361 0.70 27.58 2.42
CA ARG A 361 1.64 28.62 2.88
C ARG A 361 2.55 29.08 1.76
N ALA A 362 3.04 28.16 0.93
CA ALA A 362 3.87 28.50 -0.24
C ALA A 362 3.07 29.32 -1.27
N ALA A 363 1.82 28.96 -1.53
CA ALA A 363 0.91 29.71 -2.42
C ALA A 363 0.70 31.17 -1.98
N ARG A 364 0.68 31.43 -0.67
CA ARG A 364 0.54 32.78 -0.10
C ARG A 364 1.79 33.64 -0.27
N LEU A 365 2.96 33.05 -0.51
CA LEU A 365 4.21 33.79 -0.77
C LEU A 365 4.28 34.32 -2.22
N GLY A 366 3.45 33.80 -3.12
CA GLY A 366 3.40 34.21 -4.53
C GLY A 366 3.66 33.05 -5.50
N SER A 367 3.54 33.33 -6.80
CA SER A 367 3.69 32.33 -7.86
C SER A 367 5.08 31.72 -7.92
N THR A 368 6.12 32.54 -7.84
CA THR A 368 7.50 32.07 -7.96
C THR A 368 7.88 31.10 -6.83
N ALA A 369 7.59 31.46 -5.58
CA ALA A 369 7.85 30.61 -4.42
C ALA A 369 7.02 29.32 -4.45
N MET A 370 5.74 29.39 -4.85
CA MET A 370 4.89 28.21 -4.99
C MET A 370 5.34 27.28 -6.13
N ALA A 371 5.83 27.83 -7.25
CA ALA A 371 6.38 27.05 -8.34
C ALA A 371 7.61 26.24 -7.89
N ALA A 372 8.56 26.90 -7.24
CA ALA A 372 9.73 26.24 -6.68
C ALA A 372 9.33 25.20 -5.61
N PHE A 373 8.38 25.55 -4.74
CA PHE A 373 7.86 24.62 -3.73
C PHE A 373 7.25 23.38 -4.38
N GLN A 374 6.46 23.52 -5.45
CA GLN A 374 5.84 22.40 -6.16
C GLN A 374 6.88 21.47 -6.77
N ILE A 375 7.91 22.01 -7.44
CA ILE A 375 9.00 21.21 -8.02
C ILE A 375 9.74 20.45 -6.92
N CYS A 376 10.17 21.16 -5.88
CA CYS A 376 10.87 20.58 -4.75
C CYS A 376 10.03 19.52 -4.04
N LEU A 377 8.73 19.76 -3.81
CA LEU A 377 7.82 18.81 -3.18
C LEU A 377 7.61 17.56 -4.05
N GLN A 378 7.53 17.71 -5.38
CA GLN A 378 7.37 16.58 -6.29
C GLN A 378 8.62 15.69 -6.27
N VAL A 379 9.82 16.28 -6.33
CA VAL A 379 11.08 15.53 -6.22
C VAL A 379 11.21 14.88 -4.84
N TRP A 380 10.86 15.61 -3.79
CA TRP A 380 10.87 15.12 -2.41
C TRP A 380 9.95 13.92 -2.21
N LEU A 381 8.71 13.95 -2.73
CA LEU A 381 7.78 12.83 -2.66
C LEU A 381 8.24 11.65 -3.51
N THR A 382 8.68 11.90 -4.74
CA THR A 382 9.09 10.85 -5.70
C THR A 382 10.27 10.05 -5.18
N SER A 383 11.30 10.72 -4.68
CA SER A 383 12.45 10.06 -4.05
C SER A 383 12.06 9.28 -2.80
N SER A 384 11.19 9.84 -1.96
CA SER A 384 10.77 9.19 -0.72
C SER A 384 9.96 7.91 -0.95
N LEU A 385 9.17 7.83 -2.02
CA LEU A 385 8.35 6.65 -2.34
C LEU A 385 9.17 5.40 -2.69
N LEU A 386 10.45 5.56 -3.07
CA LEU A 386 11.36 4.42 -3.25
C LEU A 386 11.58 3.66 -1.94
N ALA A 387 11.57 4.35 -0.80
CA ALA A 387 11.70 3.72 0.52
C ALA A 387 10.46 2.91 0.92
N ASP A 388 9.30 3.19 0.31
CA ASP A 388 8.06 2.43 0.56
C ASP A 388 8.18 0.98 0.07
N GLY A 389 9.03 0.70 -0.92
CA GLY A 389 9.36 -0.67 -1.30
C GLY A 389 10.00 -1.47 -0.15
N LEU A 390 10.91 -0.87 0.61
CA LEU A 390 11.46 -1.48 1.84
C LEU A 390 10.39 -1.60 2.93
N ALA A 391 9.48 -0.63 3.03
CA ALA A 391 8.38 -0.68 3.99
C ALA A 391 7.47 -1.88 3.72
N VAL A 392 7.12 -2.14 2.45
CA VAL A 392 6.33 -3.31 2.02
C VAL A 392 7.05 -4.62 2.35
N ALA A 393 8.35 -4.71 2.09
CA ALA A 393 9.15 -5.89 2.45
C ALA A 393 9.18 -6.12 3.97
N GLY A 394 9.43 -5.07 4.74
CA GLY A 394 9.39 -5.11 6.20
C GLY A 394 8.03 -5.56 6.73
N GLN A 395 6.94 -4.98 6.20
CA GLN A 395 5.58 -5.35 6.55
C GLN A 395 5.32 -6.85 6.35
N ALA A 396 5.67 -7.39 5.19
CA ALA A 396 5.43 -8.79 4.86
C ALA A 396 6.22 -9.74 5.76
N ILE A 397 7.53 -9.52 5.90
CA ILE A 397 8.42 -10.43 6.65
C ILE A 397 8.10 -10.38 8.15
N ILE A 398 7.86 -9.19 8.71
CA ILE A 398 7.52 -9.02 10.13
C ILE A 398 6.15 -9.65 10.43
N ALA A 399 5.16 -9.50 9.56
CA ALA A 399 3.85 -10.11 9.74
C ALA A 399 3.94 -11.65 9.79
N CYS A 400 4.69 -12.27 8.87
CA CYS A 400 4.94 -13.72 8.88
C CYS A 400 5.68 -14.16 10.14
N ALA A 401 6.78 -13.48 10.48
CA ALA A 401 7.58 -13.84 11.64
C ALA A 401 6.80 -13.73 12.97
N ILE A 402 5.92 -12.73 13.12
CA ILE A 402 5.05 -12.60 14.29
C ILE A 402 3.96 -13.68 14.29
N ALA A 403 3.37 -14.01 13.14
CA ALA A 403 2.39 -15.09 13.02
C ALA A 403 3.00 -16.46 13.42
N ASP A 404 4.25 -16.70 13.02
CA ASP A 404 5.02 -17.90 13.35
C ASP A 404 5.62 -17.87 14.77
N LYS A 405 5.39 -16.79 15.53
CA LYS A 405 5.97 -16.52 16.86
C LYS A 405 7.50 -16.48 16.87
N ASP A 406 8.14 -16.32 15.72
CA ASP A 406 9.57 -16.08 15.57
C ASP A 406 9.90 -14.60 15.80
N TYR A 407 9.93 -14.22 17.07
CA TYR A 407 10.25 -12.86 17.49
C TYR A 407 11.71 -12.47 17.19
N GLN A 408 12.61 -13.45 17.01
CA GLN A 408 13.99 -13.17 16.62
C GLN A 408 14.05 -12.72 15.17
N LYS A 409 13.42 -13.46 14.25
CA LYS A 409 13.30 -13.07 12.84
C LYS A 409 12.55 -11.74 12.69
N ALA A 410 11.48 -11.51 13.46
CA ALA A 410 10.76 -10.23 13.42
C ALA A 410 11.65 -9.04 13.83
N THR A 411 12.44 -9.18 14.90
CA THR A 411 13.38 -8.15 15.36
C THR A 411 14.50 -7.91 14.35
N ALA A 412 15.07 -9.00 13.82
CA ALA A 412 16.14 -8.95 12.84
C ALA A 412 15.64 -8.25 11.56
N ALA A 413 14.47 -8.64 11.04
CA ALA A 413 13.85 -8.03 9.88
C ALA A 413 13.61 -6.52 10.09
N ALA A 414 12.96 -6.13 11.19
CA ALA A 414 12.68 -4.73 11.52
C ALA A 414 13.96 -3.87 11.58
N THR A 415 14.99 -4.37 12.26
CA THR A 415 16.28 -3.67 12.37
C THR A 415 16.96 -3.56 11.01
N ARG A 416 16.98 -4.66 10.24
CA ARG A 416 17.62 -4.74 8.92
C ARG A 416 17.00 -3.78 7.93
N VAL A 417 15.67 -3.74 7.83
CA VAL A 417 14.97 -2.83 6.90
C VAL A 417 15.15 -1.36 7.28
N LEU A 418 15.20 -1.03 8.57
CA LEU A 418 15.47 0.34 9.05
C LEU A 418 16.90 0.79 8.76
N GLN A 419 17.87 -0.11 8.89
CA GLN A 419 19.26 0.19 8.51
C GLN A 419 19.42 0.36 7.00
N MET A 420 18.81 -0.53 6.21
CA MET A 420 18.81 -0.42 4.75
C MET A 420 18.10 0.86 4.28
N SER A 421 17.05 1.29 4.98
CA SER A 421 16.34 2.54 4.64
C SER A 421 17.16 3.78 4.96
N PHE A 422 17.92 3.79 6.06
CA PHE A 422 18.86 4.88 6.35
C PHE A 422 19.92 5.01 5.25
N ILE A 423 20.53 3.89 4.83
CA ILE A 423 21.51 3.86 3.73
C ILE A 423 20.87 4.31 2.41
N LEU A 424 19.68 3.79 2.09
CA LEU A 424 18.93 4.20 0.91
C LEU A 424 18.68 5.71 0.95
N GLY A 425 18.24 6.25 2.08
CA GLY A 425 17.99 7.68 2.25
C GLY A 425 19.25 8.54 2.13
N LEU A 426 20.42 8.06 2.57
CA LEU A 426 21.70 8.73 2.32
C LEU A 426 22.05 8.74 0.83
N GLY A 427 21.86 7.61 0.14
CA GLY A 427 22.03 7.52 -1.31
C GLY A 427 21.08 8.47 -2.06
N LEU A 428 19.80 8.50 -1.66
CA LEU A 428 18.80 9.41 -2.21
C LEU A 428 19.13 10.88 -1.93
N ALA A 429 19.68 11.22 -0.75
CA ALA A 429 20.14 12.58 -0.46
C ALA A 429 21.19 13.05 -1.48
N VAL A 430 22.16 12.19 -1.81
CA VAL A 430 23.19 12.52 -2.81
C VAL A 430 22.59 12.62 -4.20
N VAL A 431 21.80 11.62 -4.63
CA VAL A 431 21.19 11.59 -5.97
C VAL A 431 20.27 12.79 -6.19
N VAL A 432 19.42 13.12 -5.21
CA VAL A 432 18.49 14.25 -5.30
C VAL A 432 19.23 15.58 -5.20
N GLY A 433 20.24 15.68 -4.33
CA GLY A 433 21.05 16.89 -4.18
C GLY A 433 21.78 17.24 -5.47
N LEU A 434 22.50 16.28 -6.06
CA LEU A 434 23.18 16.47 -7.35
C LEU A 434 22.19 16.65 -8.50
N GLY A 435 21.11 15.86 -8.52
CA GLY A 435 20.09 15.92 -9.56
C GLY A 435 19.38 17.27 -9.63
N LEU A 436 19.03 17.88 -8.49
CA LEU A 436 18.46 19.22 -8.47
C LEU A 436 19.51 20.30 -8.72
N HIS A 437 20.73 20.14 -8.22
CA HIS A 437 21.79 21.14 -8.42
C HIS A 437 22.19 21.31 -9.89
N PHE A 438 22.19 20.21 -10.66
CA PHE A 438 22.55 20.26 -12.09
C PHE A 438 21.34 20.21 -13.03
N GLY A 439 20.17 19.78 -12.55
CA GLY A 439 18.99 19.49 -13.38
C GLY A 439 17.78 20.38 -13.13
N ASP A 440 17.86 21.39 -12.26
CA ASP A 440 16.74 22.32 -12.00
C ASP A 440 16.28 23.08 -13.27
N ILE A 441 17.17 23.35 -14.22
CA ILE A 441 16.90 23.96 -15.54
C ILE A 441 15.91 23.14 -16.39
N ILE A 442 15.78 21.83 -16.12
CA ILE A 442 14.78 20.97 -16.79
C ILE A 442 13.37 21.45 -16.42
N PHE A 443 13.18 21.90 -15.18
CA PHE A 443 11.88 22.30 -14.64
C PHE A 443 11.54 23.77 -14.85
N SER A 444 12.52 24.67 -14.92
CA SER A 444 12.23 26.08 -15.17
C SER A 444 13.39 26.81 -15.84
N LYS A 445 13.07 27.86 -16.61
CA LYS A 445 14.05 28.83 -17.13
C LYS A 445 14.06 30.15 -16.35
N ASP A 446 13.19 30.29 -15.36
CA ASP A 446 13.09 31.51 -14.54
C ASP A 446 14.15 31.51 -13.44
N LEU A 447 15.08 32.48 -13.49
CA LEU A 447 16.19 32.60 -12.55
C LEU A 447 15.72 32.73 -11.08
N THR A 448 14.57 33.35 -10.85
CA THR A 448 14.02 33.53 -9.50
C THR A 448 13.47 32.21 -8.97
N VAL A 449 12.80 31.41 -9.81
CA VAL A 449 12.35 30.06 -9.45
C VAL A 449 13.56 29.17 -9.13
N LEU A 450 14.58 29.18 -9.99
CA LEU A 450 15.80 28.41 -9.78
C LEU A 450 16.51 28.80 -8.48
N HIS A 451 16.54 30.08 -8.14
CA HIS A 451 17.07 30.54 -6.85
C HIS A 451 16.30 29.97 -5.64
N PHE A 452 14.96 29.96 -5.68
CA PHE A 452 14.16 29.32 -4.63
C PHE A 452 14.36 27.80 -4.58
N ILE A 453 14.53 27.13 -5.72
CA ILE A 453 14.86 25.71 -5.77
C ILE A 453 16.20 25.47 -5.07
N ALA A 454 17.23 26.26 -5.39
CA ALA A 454 18.55 26.16 -4.77
C ALA A 454 18.49 26.31 -3.24
N ILE A 455 17.67 27.24 -2.73
CA ILE A 455 17.40 27.39 -1.28
C ILE A 455 16.70 26.13 -0.71
N GLY A 456 15.84 25.48 -1.49
CA GLY A 456 15.11 24.27 -1.09
C GLY A 456 15.96 22.99 -1.11
N ILE A 457 17.00 22.91 -1.94
CA ILE A 457 17.81 21.70 -2.13
C ILE A 457 18.31 21.09 -0.81
N PRO A 458 18.90 21.85 0.14
CA PRO A 458 19.39 21.28 1.39
C PRO A 458 18.30 20.58 2.20
N PHE A 459 17.07 21.09 2.16
CA PHE A 459 15.93 20.48 2.83
C PHE A 459 15.43 19.25 2.07
N VAL A 460 15.31 19.35 0.75
CA VAL A 460 14.81 18.25 -0.08
C VAL A 460 15.75 17.05 -0.02
N ALA A 461 17.06 17.26 -0.18
CA ALA A 461 18.08 16.22 -0.12
C ALA A 461 18.38 15.79 1.33
N GLY A 462 18.62 16.74 2.24
CA GLY A 462 19.02 16.46 3.61
C GLY A 462 17.97 15.72 4.43
N THR A 463 16.68 15.81 4.06
CA THR A 463 15.60 15.07 4.74
C THR A 463 15.38 13.65 4.22
N GLN A 464 16.02 13.22 3.12
CA GLN A 464 15.81 11.88 2.56
C GLN A 464 16.11 10.72 3.54
N PRO A 465 17.16 10.76 4.38
CA PRO A 465 17.38 9.73 5.40
C PRO A 465 16.26 9.66 6.44
N ILE A 466 15.74 10.82 6.85
CA ILE A 466 14.62 10.93 7.79
C ILE A 466 13.36 10.37 7.14
N ASN A 467 13.10 10.72 5.88
CA ASN A 467 11.96 10.24 5.14
C ASN A 467 11.98 8.72 5.00
N ALA A 468 13.09 8.15 4.54
CA ALA A 468 13.21 6.73 4.31
C ALA A 468 12.95 5.92 5.59
N ILE A 469 13.44 6.38 6.74
CA ILE A 469 13.15 5.78 8.04
C ILE A 469 11.65 5.92 8.38
N ALA A 470 11.07 7.11 8.20
CA ALA A 470 9.66 7.36 8.49
C ALA A 470 8.70 6.46 7.69
N PHE A 471 8.96 6.27 6.40
CA PHE A 471 8.17 5.37 5.54
C PHE A 471 8.35 3.91 5.95
N VAL A 472 9.58 3.46 6.21
CA VAL A 472 9.82 2.08 6.65
C VAL A 472 9.18 1.78 8.01
N PHE A 473 9.14 2.75 8.93
CA PHE A 473 8.39 2.58 10.18
C PHE A 473 6.90 2.34 9.98
N ASP A 474 6.30 2.88 8.93
CA ASP A 474 4.91 2.58 8.62
C ASP A 474 4.73 1.11 8.30
N GLY A 475 5.61 0.56 7.44
CA GLY A 475 5.63 -0.87 7.11
C GLY A 475 5.92 -1.75 8.32
N VAL A 476 6.86 -1.35 9.18
CA VAL A 476 7.19 -2.06 10.42
C VAL A 476 6.01 -2.10 11.39
N ASN A 477 5.33 -0.98 11.60
CA ASN A 477 4.14 -0.92 12.45
C ASN A 477 2.97 -1.73 11.85
N PHE A 478 2.81 -1.71 10.54
CA PHE A 478 1.76 -2.47 9.85
C PHE A 478 2.03 -3.97 9.89
N GLY A 479 3.29 -4.39 9.72
CA GLY A 479 3.70 -5.79 9.87
C GLY A 479 3.44 -6.30 11.29
N ALA A 480 3.64 -5.45 12.30
CA ALA A 480 3.32 -5.75 13.69
C ALA A 480 1.84 -5.56 14.05
N SER A 481 0.97 -5.25 13.08
CA SER A 481 -0.46 -4.95 13.28
C SER A 481 -0.76 -3.83 14.29
N ASP A 482 0.16 -2.88 14.46
CA ASP A 482 0.05 -1.75 15.41
C ASP A 482 -0.69 -0.54 14.80
N PHE A 483 -1.84 -0.79 14.17
CA PHE A 483 -2.59 0.21 13.42
C PHE A 483 -3.08 1.37 14.31
N ALA A 484 -3.53 1.05 15.53
CA ALA A 484 -4.01 2.04 16.50
C ALA A 484 -2.90 3.05 16.84
N TYR A 485 -1.71 2.57 17.19
CA TYR A 485 -0.57 3.44 17.48
C TYR A 485 -0.20 4.28 16.26
N SER A 486 -0.13 3.65 15.08
CA SER A 486 0.20 4.35 13.82
C SER A 486 -0.75 5.53 13.55
N SER A 487 -2.04 5.37 13.83
CA SER A 487 -3.01 6.46 13.66
C SER A 487 -2.95 7.53 14.73
N TYR A 488 -2.95 7.16 16.01
CA TYR A 488 -2.90 8.15 17.10
C TYR A 488 -1.61 8.98 17.04
N SER A 489 -0.47 8.32 16.81
CA SER A 489 0.81 9.00 16.65
C SER A 489 0.79 9.96 15.46
N MET A 490 0.22 9.58 14.31
CA MET A 490 0.14 10.47 13.15
C MET A 490 -0.71 11.71 13.41
N VAL A 491 -1.85 11.56 14.12
CA VAL A 491 -2.71 12.70 14.47
C VAL A 491 -1.96 13.66 15.40
N LEU A 492 -1.26 13.14 16.42
CA LEU A 492 -0.45 13.96 17.31
C LEU A 492 0.71 14.66 16.59
N VAL A 493 1.44 13.93 15.73
CA VAL A 493 2.49 14.48 14.88
C VAL A 493 1.93 15.58 13.97
N ALA A 494 0.75 15.37 13.38
CA ALA A 494 0.12 16.36 12.52
C ALA A 494 -0.28 17.63 13.28
N ILE A 495 -0.85 17.51 14.48
CA ILE A 495 -1.20 18.67 15.32
C ILE A 495 0.04 19.52 15.61
N ALA A 496 1.13 18.88 16.08
CA ALA A 496 2.40 19.57 16.35
C ALA A 496 2.99 20.19 15.07
N SER A 497 2.92 19.47 13.94
CA SER A 497 3.45 19.93 12.66
C SER A 497 2.65 21.08 12.06
N ILE A 498 1.32 21.07 12.21
CA ILE A 498 0.46 22.18 11.79
C ILE A 498 0.85 23.46 12.55
N ALA A 499 1.05 23.37 13.87
CA ALA A 499 1.52 24.50 14.66
C ALA A 499 2.89 25.00 14.16
N ALA A 500 3.84 24.09 13.92
CA ALA A 500 5.15 24.44 13.36
C ALA A 500 5.03 25.11 11.99
N ILE A 501 4.23 24.57 11.06
CA ILE A 501 4.00 25.14 9.73
C ILE A 501 3.43 26.56 9.85
N VAL A 502 2.44 26.79 10.72
CA VAL A 502 1.81 28.11 10.88
C VAL A 502 2.79 29.14 11.46
N VAL A 503 3.62 28.75 12.43
CA VAL A 503 4.57 29.65 13.09
C VAL A 503 5.78 29.92 12.21
N LEU A 504 6.46 28.88 11.74
CA LEU A 504 7.72 29.02 10.99
C LEU A 504 7.51 29.61 9.61
N SER A 505 6.38 29.35 8.94
CA SER A 505 6.10 29.99 7.64
C SER A 505 5.89 31.51 7.75
N LYS A 506 5.46 32.02 8.91
CA LYS A 506 5.30 33.46 9.14
C LYS A 506 6.65 34.15 9.36
N THR A 507 7.58 33.51 10.08
CA THR A 507 8.88 34.12 10.43
C THR A 507 9.96 33.85 9.39
N GLY A 508 9.98 32.65 8.80
CA GLY A 508 11.02 32.20 7.87
C GLY A 508 10.56 32.06 6.41
N GLY A 509 9.34 32.45 6.07
CA GLY A 509 8.82 32.40 4.71
C GLY A 509 8.97 31.01 4.06
N PHE A 510 9.62 30.95 2.88
CA PHE A 510 9.85 29.72 2.13
C PHE A 510 10.70 28.71 2.90
N VAL A 511 11.79 29.15 3.52
CA VAL A 511 12.67 28.30 4.35
C VAL A 511 11.91 27.77 5.55
N GLY A 512 11.11 28.62 6.19
CA GLY A 512 10.27 28.23 7.33
C GLY A 512 9.29 27.10 7.02
N ILE A 513 8.75 27.05 5.79
CA ILE A 513 7.88 25.94 5.34
C ILE A 513 8.67 24.62 5.28
N TRP A 514 9.88 24.64 4.71
CA TRP A 514 10.72 23.45 4.61
C TRP A 514 11.25 22.96 5.95
N VAL A 515 11.61 23.87 6.86
CA VAL A 515 11.96 23.52 8.24
C VAL A 515 10.77 22.85 8.92
N ALA A 516 9.55 23.37 8.74
CA ALA A 516 8.36 22.75 9.33
C ALA A 516 8.04 21.37 8.74
N LEU A 517 8.25 21.15 7.44
CA LEU A 517 8.14 19.81 6.81
C LEU A 517 9.24 18.85 7.32
N THR A 518 10.43 19.38 7.60
CA THR A 518 11.51 18.61 8.24
C THR A 518 11.13 18.18 9.65
N ILE A 519 10.53 19.08 10.44
CA ILE A 519 9.98 18.77 11.76
C ILE A 519 8.88 17.70 11.65
N PHE A 520 7.99 17.81 10.67
CA PHE A 520 6.94 16.80 10.44
C PHE A 520 7.51 15.40 10.25
N MET A 521 8.49 15.23 9.37
CA MET A 521 9.11 13.91 9.13
C MET A 521 10.01 13.47 10.29
N GLY A 522 10.66 14.41 10.96
CA GLY A 522 11.44 14.15 12.17
C GLY A 522 10.57 13.62 13.31
N LEU A 523 9.43 14.25 13.58
CA LEU A 523 8.45 13.80 14.57
C LEU A 523 7.85 12.45 14.20
N ARG A 524 7.55 12.21 12.92
CA ARG A 524 7.09 10.92 12.43
C ARG A 524 8.12 9.81 12.67
N THR A 525 9.38 10.08 12.36
CA THR A 525 10.50 9.17 12.64
C THR A 525 10.62 8.92 14.13
N PHE A 526 10.61 9.99 14.93
CA PHE A 526 10.71 9.90 16.39
C PHE A 526 9.61 9.04 17.00
N ALA A 527 8.35 9.18 16.55
CA ALA A 527 7.26 8.33 17.00
C ALA A 527 7.54 6.84 16.73
N GLY A 528 8.00 6.49 15.53
CA GLY A 528 8.40 5.12 15.20
C GLY A 528 9.53 4.59 16.09
N VAL A 529 10.60 5.37 16.25
CA VAL A 529 11.75 5.03 17.12
C VAL A 529 11.30 4.87 18.57
N TRP A 530 10.43 5.74 19.07
CA TRP A 530 9.88 5.70 20.42
C TRP A 530 9.06 4.46 20.68
N ARG A 531 8.16 4.08 19.76
CA ARG A 531 7.32 2.89 19.91
C ARG A 531 8.14 1.61 20.01
N MET A 532 9.08 1.44 19.09
CA MET A 532 9.93 0.25 19.02
C MET A 532 10.96 0.23 20.16
N GLY A 533 11.61 1.37 20.43
CA GLY A 533 12.66 1.49 21.45
C GLY A 533 12.15 1.34 22.88
N THR A 534 10.89 1.70 23.16
CA THR A 534 10.26 1.44 24.47
C THR A 534 9.75 0.00 24.62
N GLY A 535 9.76 -0.80 23.54
CA GLY A 535 9.26 -2.18 23.54
C GLY A 535 7.80 -2.27 23.99
N THR A 536 6.97 -1.29 23.64
CA THR A 536 5.54 -1.25 24.00
C THR A 536 4.67 -1.83 22.90
N GLY A 537 3.42 -2.19 23.23
CA GLY A 537 2.50 -2.81 22.28
C GLY A 537 2.99 -4.17 21.77
N PRO A 538 3.04 -4.42 20.44
CA PRO A 538 3.48 -5.69 19.90
C PRO A 538 4.97 -5.96 20.15
N TRP A 539 5.77 -4.92 20.43
CA TRP A 539 7.22 -5.02 20.65
C TRP A 539 7.63 -5.44 22.07
N ARG A 540 6.69 -5.95 22.89
CA ARG A 540 6.96 -6.38 24.28
C ARG A 540 8.08 -7.40 24.39
N PHE A 541 8.25 -8.25 23.38
CA PHE A 541 9.31 -9.26 23.34
C PHE A 541 10.72 -8.63 23.34
N LEU A 542 10.89 -7.37 22.92
CA LEU A 542 12.18 -6.67 22.95
C LEU A 542 12.67 -6.36 24.38
N ARG A 543 11.77 -6.32 25.37
CA ARG A 543 12.14 -6.05 26.77
C ARG A 543 12.80 -7.24 27.48
N GLY A 544 12.84 -8.41 26.85
CA GLY A 544 13.50 -9.60 27.38
C GLY A 544 12.82 -10.12 28.66
N ARG A 545 11.80 -10.98 28.48
CA ARG A 545 11.08 -11.77 29.49
C ARG A 545 10.55 -11.02 30.73
N LEU A 546 9.22 -10.94 30.79
CA LEU A 546 8.41 -11.44 31.91
C LEU A 546 6.98 -11.63 31.36
N LEU A 547 6.73 -12.82 30.81
CA LEU A 547 5.38 -13.38 30.81
C LEU A 547 5.14 -13.84 32.26
N PRO A 548 4.07 -13.41 32.95
CA PRO A 548 3.50 -14.26 33.98
C PRO A 548 2.92 -15.53 33.36
#